data_AF-A0A4Q7TEW1-F1
#
_entry.id   AF-A0A4Q7TEW1-F1
#
_cell.length_a   1.000
_cell.length_b   1.000
_cell.length_c   1.000
_cell.angle_alpha   90.00
_cell.angle_beta   90.00
_cell.angle_gamma   90.00
#
_symmetry.space_group_name_H-M   'P 1'
#
loop_
_entity.id
_entity.type
_entity.pdbx_description
1 polymer ?
#
loop_
_entity_poly.entity_id
_entity_poly.type
_entity_poly.pdbx_seq_one_letter_code
_entity_poly.pdbx_strand_id
1 'polypeptide(L)'
;MENVDPLSAAAARPLTVVIAVSMVVLAILDSVTKAEQVTSFPFLVATFVILVAAVVFLVDRTRLSRPGWSRASALVLHGLLVLLMISAALATWGGNVAVRDDWAPLVVALTLFALTSYRSPAELAIWTGVHTGVAAVLGLLQSPYAQTPLPAPLFAISGSVVILIIGSAAVGYARSMNGSVLSWEKRAWRRAESLAREARGGVARSVRQQQISRAGRDAMPVCSIVWSIGAR
;
A
#
# COMPACT_ATOMS: atom_id res chain seq x y z
N MET A 1 -5.56 -8.44 12.67
CA MET A 1 -5.18 -8.14 11.28
C MET A 1 -6.34 -7.37 10.71
N GLU A 2 -6.17 -6.07 10.50
CA GLU A 2 -7.18 -5.24 9.85
C GLU A 2 -7.26 -5.69 8.39
N ASN A 3 -8.43 -6.16 7.96
CA ASN A 3 -8.63 -6.62 6.59
C ASN A 3 -8.64 -5.40 5.66
N VAL A 4 -7.61 -5.27 4.83
CA VAL A 4 -7.54 -4.24 3.80
C VAL A 4 -8.62 -4.53 2.74
N ASP A 5 -9.37 -3.50 2.34
CA ASP A 5 -10.43 -3.60 1.34
C ASP A 5 -9.88 -4.23 0.04
N PRO A 6 -10.43 -5.38 -0.43
CA PRO A 6 -9.96 -6.06 -1.63
C PRO A 6 -10.03 -5.18 -2.89
N LEU A 7 -10.91 -4.18 -2.93
CA LEU A 7 -11.02 -3.25 -4.05
C LEU A 7 -9.81 -2.32 -4.13
N SER A 8 -9.34 -1.82 -2.97
CA SER A 8 -8.16 -0.97 -2.87
C SER A 8 -6.89 -1.71 -3.29
N ALA A 9 -6.77 -2.99 -2.90
CA ALA A 9 -5.66 -3.86 -3.29
C ALA A 9 -5.67 -4.14 -4.81
N ALA A 10 -6.84 -4.37 -5.41
CA ALA A 10 -6.97 -4.58 -6.85
C ALA A 10 -6.54 -3.33 -7.65
N ALA A 11 -6.97 -2.14 -7.21
CA ALA A 11 -6.65 -0.87 -7.87
C ALA A 11 -5.16 -0.51 -7.78
N ALA A 12 -4.46 -0.96 -6.72
CA ALA A 12 -3.03 -0.71 -6.52
C ALA A 12 -2.11 -1.60 -7.37
N ARG A 13 -2.62 -2.71 -7.91
CA ARG A 13 -1.81 -3.70 -8.64
C ARG A 13 -1.01 -3.14 -9.83
N PRO A 14 -1.57 -2.31 -10.73
CA PRO A 14 -0.82 -1.74 -11.84
C PRO A 14 0.40 -0.94 -11.36
N LEU A 15 0.24 -0.15 -10.30
CA LEU A 15 1.34 0.59 -9.69
C LEU A 15 2.40 -0.35 -9.12
N THR A 16 2.00 -1.42 -8.45
CA THR A 16 2.94 -2.45 -7.96
C THR A 16 3.74 -3.10 -9.09
N VAL A 17 3.09 -3.37 -10.24
CA VAL A 17 3.77 -3.93 -11.42
C VAL A 17 4.77 -2.94 -12.00
N VAL A 18 4.42 -1.66 -12.10
CA VAL A 18 5.34 -0.61 -12.59
C VAL A 18 6.55 -0.50 -11.66
N ILE A 19 6.34 -0.44 -10.34
CA ILE A 19 7.43 -0.41 -9.35
C ILE A 19 8.32 -1.67 -9.49
N ALA A 20 7.70 -2.84 -9.62
CA ALA A 20 8.38 -4.12 -9.86
C ALA A 20 9.32 -4.09 -11.07
N VAL A 21 8.84 -3.61 -12.21
CA VAL A 21 9.65 -3.49 -13.43
C VAL A 21 10.78 -2.49 -13.22
N SER A 22 10.49 -1.32 -12.62
CA SER A 22 11.51 -0.30 -12.35
C SER A 22 12.65 -0.81 -11.46
N MET A 23 12.35 -1.66 -10.46
CA MET A 23 13.37 -2.28 -9.60
C MET A 23 14.33 -3.16 -10.40
N VAL A 24 13.82 -3.96 -11.34
CA VAL A 24 14.65 -4.82 -12.20
C VAL A 24 15.49 -3.99 -13.18
N VAL A 25 14.88 -3.01 -13.83
CA VAL A 25 15.58 -2.11 -14.76
C VAL A 25 16.70 -1.36 -14.05
N LEU A 26 16.42 -0.79 -12.87
CA LEU A 26 17.41 -0.10 -12.06
C LEU A 26 18.58 -1.02 -11.66
N ALA A 27 18.29 -2.24 -11.20
CA ALA A 27 19.33 -3.20 -10.82
C ALA A 27 20.25 -3.55 -11.99
N ILE A 28 19.68 -3.74 -13.19
CA ILE A 28 20.45 -3.99 -14.41
C ILE A 28 21.33 -2.79 -14.76
N LEU A 29 20.74 -1.59 -14.80
CA LEU A 29 21.47 -0.36 -15.14
C LEU A 29 22.64 -0.13 -14.19
N ASP A 30 22.39 -0.20 -12.88
CA ASP A 30 23.44 0.03 -11.87
C ASP A 30 24.56 -1.02 -11.98
N SER A 31 24.20 -2.30 -12.13
CA SER A 31 25.17 -3.39 -12.25
C SER A 31 26.02 -3.29 -13.52
N VAL A 32 25.45 -2.80 -14.63
CA VAL A 32 26.21 -2.55 -15.87
C VAL A 32 27.13 -1.34 -15.71
N THR A 33 26.67 -0.27 -15.08
CA THR A 33 27.46 0.95 -14.88
C THR A 33 28.62 0.79 -13.90
N LYS A 34 28.54 -0.18 -13.00
CA LYS A 34 29.53 -0.47 -11.96
C LYS A 34 30.09 -1.89 -12.09
N ALA A 35 30.15 -2.42 -13.31
CA ALA A 35 30.59 -3.79 -13.54
C ALA A 35 32.00 -4.06 -13.00
N GLU A 36 32.85 -3.04 -12.95
CA GLU A 36 34.20 -3.08 -12.39
C GLU A 36 34.26 -3.29 -10.87
N GLN A 37 33.16 -3.02 -10.15
CA GLN A 37 33.06 -3.18 -8.70
C GLN A 37 32.61 -4.59 -8.29
N VAL A 38 32.19 -5.41 -9.26
CA VAL A 38 31.76 -6.79 -9.02
C VAL A 38 32.99 -7.67 -8.81
N THR A 39 33.13 -8.17 -7.58
CA THR A 39 34.24 -9.07 -7.19
C THR A 39 33.83 -10.53 -7.22
N SER A 40 32.52 -10.84 -7.14
CA SER A 40 32.01 -12.22 -7.16
C SER A 40 30.81 -12.39 -8.08
N PHE A 41 31.05 -12.99 -9.24
CA PHE A 41 30.01 -13.31 -10.23
C PHE A 41 28.93 -14.28 -9.70
N PRO A 42 29.26 -15.35 -8.93
CA PRO A 42 28.23 -16.23 -8.37
C PRO A 42 27.24 -15.49 -7.45
N PHE A 43 27.73 -14.56 -6.61
CA PHE A 43 26.85 -13.74 -5.76
C PHE A 43 26.04 -12.74 -6.57
N LEU A 44 26.59 -12.18 -7.66
CA LEU A 44 25.83 -11.33 -8.58
C LEU A 44 24.63 -12.09 -9.17
N VAL A 45 24.87 -13.30 -9.71
CA VAL A 45 23.81 -14.17 -10.25
C VAL A 45 22.77 -14.50 -9.19
N ALA A 46 23.20 -14.91 -7.99
CA ALA A 46 22.30 -15.19 -6.87
C ALA A 46 21.44 -13.97 -6.52
N THR A 47 22.03 -12.77 -6.51
CA THR A 47 21.34 -11.50 -6.24
C THR A 47 20.21 -11.26 -7.24
N PHE A 48 20.47 -11.45 -8.55
CA PHE A 48 19.45 -11.29 -9.58
C PHE A 48 18.36 -12.37 -9.50
N VAL A 49 18.71 -13.61 -9.18
CA VAL A 49 17.72 -14.68 -8.96
C VAL A 49 16.81 -14.34 -7.79
N ILE A 50 17.37 -13.87 -6.67
CA ILE A 50 16.60 -13.44 -5.49
C ILE A 50 15.71 -12.24 -5.82
N LEU A 51 16.24 -11.26 -6.57
CA LEU A 51 15.47 -10.09 -7.01
C LEU A 51 14.25 -10.51 -7.83
N VAL A 52 14.45 -11.34 -8.86
CA VAL A 52 13.37 -11.82 -9.72
C VAL A 52 12.37 -12.64 -8.90
N ALA A 53 12.84 -13.51 -8.00
CA ALA A 53 11.96 -14.27 -7.11
C ALA A 53 11.12 -13.35 -6.22
N ALA A 54 11.71 -12.33 -5.59
CA ALA A 54 11.02 -11.37 -4.74
C ALA A 54 9.98 -10.56 -5.53
N VAL A 55 10.34 -10.09 -6.73
CA VAL A 55 9.44 -9.30 -7.60
C VAL A 55 8.29 -10.14 -8.12
N VAL A 56 8.57 -11.34 -8.63
CA VAL A 56 7.53 -12.28 -9.09
C VAL A 56 6.61 -12.66 -7.95
N PHE A 57 7.16 -12.93 -6.76
CA PHE A 57 6.38 -13.24 -5.57
C PHE A 57 5.50 -12.06 -5.15
N LEU A 58 6.04 -10.84 -5.10
CA LEU A 58 5.28 -9.62 -4.81
C LEU A 58 4.09 -9.48 -5.76
N VAL A 59 4.34 -9.50 -7.08
CA VAL A 59 3.30 -9.31 -8.11
C VAL A 59 2.29 -10.46 -8.09
N ASP A 60 2.72 -11.70 -7.92
CA ASP A 60 1.83 -12.85 -7.85
C ASP A 60 0.84 -12.75 -6.68
N ARG A 61 1.31 -12.31 -5.51
CA ARG A 61 0.49 -12.15 -4.30
C ARG A 61 -0.48 -10.97 -4.37
N THR A 62 -0.43 -10.13 -5.41
CA THR A 62 -1.43 -9.08 -5.69
C THR A 62 -2.62 -9.54 -6.55
N ARG A 63 -2.61 -10.78 -7.07
CA ARG A 63 -3.71 -11.28 -7.91
C ARG A 63 -4.99 -11.49 -7.08
N LEU A 64 -6.14 -11.02 -7.59
CA LEU A 64 -7.45 -11.24 -6.95
C LEU A 64 -7.81 -12.73 -6.79
N SER A 65 -7.30 -13.58 -7.67
CA SER A 65 -7.57 -15.02 -7.66
C SER A 65 -6.81 -15.79 -6.56
N ARG A 66 -5.94 -15.13 -5.79
CA ARG A 66 -5.17 -15.75 -4.71
C ARG A 66 -5.66 -15.30 -3.33
N PRO A 67 -5.48 -16.13 -2.28
CA PRO A 67 -5.69 -15.69 -0.91
C PRO A 67 -4.81 -14.48 -0.60
N GLY A 68 -5.35 -13.51 0.12
CA GLY A 68 -4.64 -12.29 0.52
C GLY A 68 -3.34 -12.55 1.29
N TRP A 69 -2.59 -11.49 1.59
CA TRP A 69 -1.29 -11.55 2.25
C TRP A 69 -1.37 -12.17 3.67
N SER A 70 -0.84 -13.38 3.83
CA SER A 70 -0.63 -14.01 5.13
C SER A 70 0.67 -13.52 5.78
N ARG A 71 0.80 -13.66 7.11
CA ARG A 71 2.05 -13.41 7.85
C ARG A 71 3.22 -14.19 7.27
N ALA A 72 3.01 -15.46 6.95
CA ALA A 72 4.05 -16.31 6.36
C ALA A 72 4.52 -15.77 5.02
N SER A 73 3.60 -15.34 4.14
CA SER A 73 4.00 -14.74 2.86
C SER A 73 4.75 -13.41 3.01
N ALA A 74 4.37 -12.59 3.99
CA ALA A 74 5.10 -11.36 4.29
C ALA A 74 6.52 -11.67 4.81
N LEU A 75 6.65 -12.64 5.72
CA LEU A 75 7.95 -13.10 6.23
C LEU A 75 8.85 -13.62 5.11
N VAL A 76 8.31 -14.42 4.18
CA VAL A 76 9.06 -14.91 3.01
C VAL A 76 9.56 -13.74 2.16
N LEU A 77 8.70 -12.79 1.83
CA LEU A 77 9.11 -11.62 1.03
C LEU A 77 10.20 -10.82 1.74
N HIS A 78 10.02 -10.48 3.01
CA HIS A 78 11.02 -9.73 3.75
C HIS A 78 12.32 -10.51 3.95
N GLY A 79 12.26 -11.83 4.11
CA GLY A 79 13.44 -12.69 4.10
C GLY A 79 14.20 -12.64 2.78
N LEU A 80 13.49 -12.69 1.65
CA LEU A 80 14.10 -12.51 0.33
C LEU A 80 14.76 -11.14 0.18
N LEU A 81 14.15 -10.07 0.71
CA LEU A 81 14.73 -8.72 0.67
C LEU A 81 16.01 -8.59 1.53
N VAL A 82 16.06 -9.25 2.70
CA VAL A 82 17.30 -9.32 3.50
C VAL A 82 18.38 -10.09 2.75
N LEU A 83 18.05 -11.26 2.20
CA LEU A 83 18.97 -12.07 1.41
C LEU A 83 19.46 -11.34 0.16
N LEU A 84 18.59 -10.54 -0.47
CA LEU A 84 18.94 -9.69 -1.60
C LEU A 84 20.05 -8.70 -1.22
N MET A 85 19.88 -7.95 -0.12
CA MET A 85 20.88 -6.98 0.33
C MET A 85 22.20 -7.66 0.71
N ILE A 86 22.15 -8.79 1.41
CA ILE A 86 23.35 -9.54 1.80
C ILE A 86 24.08 -10.06 0.55
N SER A 87 23.35 -10.68 -0.38
CA SER A 87 23.93 -11.22 -1.61
C SER A 87 24.51 -10.11 -2.49
N ALA A 88 23.83 -8.95 -2.59
CA ALA A 88 24.35 -7.79 -3.31
C ALA A 88 25.64 -7.28 -2.68
N ALA A 89 25.69 -7.15 -1.35
CA ALA A 89 26.88 -6.76 -0.61
C ALA A 89 28.04 -7.75 -0.81
N LEU A 90 27.76 -9.06 -0.88
CA LEU A 90 28.77 -10.08 -1.14
C LEU A 90 29.26 -10.08 -2.60
N ALA A 91 28.42 -9.67 -3.56
CA ALA A 91 28.80 -9.58 -4.96
C ALA A 91 29.85 -8.49 -5.24
N THR A 92 29.84 -7.41 -4.43
CA THR A 92 30.76 -6.27 -4.53
C THR A 92 31.73 -6.17 -3.34
N TRP A 93 31.86 -7.24 -2.56
CA TRP A 93 32.66 -7.22 -1.34
C TRP A 93 34.12 -6.89 -1.66
N GLY A 94 34.67 -5.86 -1.03
CA GLY A 94 36.03 -5.36 -1.30
C GLY A 94 36.17 -4.51 -2.56
N GLY A 95 35.17 -4.48 -3.45
CA GLY A 95 35.14 -3.68 -4.68
C GLY A 95 34.20 -2.47 -4.63
N ASN A 96 33.27 -2.42 -3.67
CA ASN A 96 32.34 -1.31 -3.54
C ASN A 96 33.03 -0.03 -3.05
N VAL A 97 33.16 0.94 -3.95
CA VAL A 97 33.83 2.20 -3.67
C VAL A 97 32.91 3.23 -2.98
N ALA A 98 31.59 3.08 -3.13
CA ALA A 98 30.59 4.04 -2.67
C ALA A 98 29.25 3.37 -2.28
N VAL A 99 29.15 2.96 -1.00
CA VAL A 99 27.95 2.34 -0.39
C VAL A 99 26.64 3.09 -0.65
N ARG A 100 26.69 4.42 -0.77
CA ARG A 100 25.50 5.26 -0.96
C ARG A 100 24.77 5.03 -2.28
N ASP A 101 25.46 4.50 -3.29
CA ASP A 101 24.93 4.37 -4.64
C ASP A 101 24.39 2.95 -4.90
N ASP A 102 24.35 2.09 -3.89
CA ASP A 102 23.89 0.70 -4.01
C ASP A 102 22.39 0.60 -4.33
N TRP A 103 22.06 -0.20 -5.35
CA TRP A 103 20.67 -0.36 -5.80
C TRP A 103 19.82 -1.25 -4.89
N ALA A 104 20.41 -2.18 -4.13
CA ALA A 104 19.65 -3.16 -3.34
C ALA A 104 18.83 -2.51 -2.21
N PRO A 105 19.36 -1.57 -1.39
CA PRO A 105 18.55 -0.82 -0.43
C PRO A 105 17.38 -0.07 -1.07
N LEU A 106 17.56 0.48 -2.28
CA LEU A 106 16.50 1.18 -3.01
C LEU A 106 15.39 0.20 -3.44
N VAL A 107 15.72 -1.01 -3.89
CA VAL A 107 14.73 -2.07 -4.20
C VAL A 107 13.92 -2.44 -2.96
N VAL A 108 14.57 -2.59 -1.80
CA VAL A 108 13.87 -2.87 -0.54
C VAL A 108 12.91 -1.74 -0.18
N ALA A 109 13.36 -0.49 -0.31
CA ALA A 109 12.58 0.70 -0.03
C ALA A 109 11.35 0.82 -0.94
N LEU A 110 11.52 0.59 -2.25
CA LEU A 110 10.44 0.57 -3.24
C LEU A 110 9.47 -0.59 -2.99
N THR A 111 9.95 -1.75 -2.54
CA THR A 111 9.09 -2.87 -2.16
C THR A 111 8.22 -2.52 -0.95
N LEU A 112 8.79 -1.87 0.08
CA LEU A 112 8.01 -1.38 1.23
C LEU A 112 6.94 -0.38 0.79
N PHE A 113 7.25 0.52 -0.14
CA PHE A 113 6.28 1.44 -0.71
C PHE A 113 5.19 0.74 -1.52
N ALA A 114 5.54 -0.28 -2.31
CA ALA A 114 4.56 -1.08 -3.03
C ALA A 114 3.62 -1.86 -2.10
N LEU A 115 4.06 -2.18 -0.87
CA LEU A 115 3.26 -2.88 0.13
C LEU A 115 2.22 -2.01 0.86
N THR A 116 2.22 -0.69 0.62
CA THR A 116 1.33 0.26 1.31
C THR A 116 -0.15 -0.05 1.19
N SER A 117 -0.58 -0.58 0.04
CA SER A 117 -1.98 -0.94 -0.22
C SER A 117 -2.33 -2.38 0.17
N TYR A 118 -1.38 -3.13 0.75
CA TYR A 118 -1.55 -4.56 1.05
C TYR A 118 -1.29 -4.90 2.52
N ARG A 119 -0.53 -4.08 3.25
CA ARG A 119 -0.09 -4.35 4.64
C ARG A 119 -0.41 -3.19 5.56
N SER A 120 -0.51 -3.52 6.85
CA SER A 120 -0.81 -2.50 7.87
C SER A 120 0.37 -1.54 8.07
N PRO A 121 0.12 -0.27 8.42
CA PRO A 121 1.20 0.69 8.65
C PRO A 121 2.14 0.30 9.80
N ALA A 122 1.62 -0.39 10.82
CA ALA A 122 2.42 -0.88 11.94
C ALA A 122 3.43 -1.94 11.48
N GLU A 123 3.02 -2.84 10.59
CA GLU A 123 3.91 -3.85 10.02
C GLU A 123 4.97 -3.22 9.11
N LEU A 124 4.58 -2.25 8.27
CA LEU A 124 5.53 -1.50 7.44
C LEU A 124 6.55 -0.75 8.30
N ALA A 125 6.15 -0.21 9.45
CA ALA A 125 7.07 0.48 10.36
C ALA A 125 8.12 -0.47 10.96
N ILE A 126 7.69 -1.66 11.40
CA ILE A 126 8.59 -2.70 11.91
C ILE A 126 9.60 -3.10 10.84
N TRP A 127 9.13 -3.46 9.64
CA TRP A 127 10.01 -3.90 8.57
C TRP A 127 10.89 -2.80 8.01
N THR A 128 10.41 -1.55 7.99
CA THR A 128 11.26 -0.38 7.67
C THR A 128 12.43 -0.31 8.65
N GLY A 129 12.18 -0.43 9.95
CA GLY A 129 13.23 -0.43 10.96
C GLY A 129 14.21 -1.59 10.79
N VAL A 130 13.71 -2.81 10.57
CA VAL A 130 14.55 -4.00 10.35
C VAL A 130 15.45 -3.83 9.13
N HIS A 131 14.89 -3.46 7.98
CA HIS A 131 15.66 -3.30 6.74
C HIS A 131 16.66 -2.14 6.81
N THR A 132 16.27 -1.04 7.47
CA THR A 132 17.18 0.09 7.76
C THR A 132 18.37 -0.38 8.60
N GLY A 133 18.11 -1.15 9.67
CA GLY A 133 19.17 -1.70 10.52
C GLY A 133 20.10 -2.65 9.77
N VAL A 134 19.56 -3.56 8.96
CA VAL A 134 20.35 -4.47 8.13
C VAL A 134 21.24 -3.69 7.16
N ALA A 135 20.68 -2.73 6.43
CA ALA A 135 21.45 -1.92 5.48
C ALA A 135 22.51 -1.04 6.17
N ALA A 136 22.23 -0.54 7.37
CA ALA A 136 23.19 0.21 8.18
C ALA A 136 24.38 -0.68 8.61
N VAL A 137 24.11 -1.92 9.04
CA VAL A 137 25.15 -2.89 9.39
C VAL A 137 25.98 -3.25 8.16
N LEU A 138 25.35 -3.52 7.02
CA LEU A 138 26.08 -3.82 5.78
C LEU A 138 26.96 -2.65 5.35
N GLY A 139 26.47 -1.42 5.43
CA GLY A 139 27.25 -0.22 5.13
C GLY A 139 28.46 -0.06 6.06
N LEU A 140 28.31 -0.31 7.36
CA LEU A 140 29.43 -0.31 8.31
C LEU A 140 30.47 -1.37 7.97
N LEU A 141 30.03 -2.58 7.65
CA LEU A 141 30.94 -3.68 7.31
C LEU A 141 31.73 -3.43 6.03
N GLN A 142 31.17 -2.65 5.09
CA GLN A 142 31.86 -2.26 3.86
C GLN A 142 32.74 -1.00 4.01
N SER A 143 32.62 -0.25 5.10
CA SER A 143 33.39 0.99 5.33
C SER A 143 34.92 0.86 5.14
N PRO A 144 35.59 -0.27 5.46
CA PRO A 144 37.03 -0.39 5.22
C PRO A 144 37.45 -0.35 3.75
N TYR A 145 36.52 -0.58 2.82
CA TYR A 145 36.79 -0.63 1.37
C TYR A 145 36.43 0.67 0.65
N ALA A 146 35.91 1.66 1.37
CA ALA A 146 35.50 2.93 0.77
C ALA A 146 36.71 3.75 0.30
N GLN A 147 36.59 4.37 -0.87
CA GLN A 147 37.64 5.24 -1.41
C GLN A 147 37.82 6.53 -0.59
N THR A 148 36.74 7.05 -0.01
CA THR A 148 36.79 8.29 0.77
C THR A 148 36.89 7.96 2.25
N PRO A 149 37.91 8.46 2.97
CA PRO A 149 38.03 8.26 4.40
C PRO A 149 36.99 9.13 5.14
N LEU A 150 35.88 8.50 5.51
CA LEU A 150 34.80 9.13 6.28
C LEU A 150 34.65 8.44 7.64
N PRO A 151 34.10 9.13 8.66
CA PRO A 151 33.71 8.49 9.90
C PRO A 151 32.76 7.30 9.67
N ALA A 152 33.03 6.16 10.33
CA ALA A 152 32.25 4.93 10.19
C ALA A 152 30.71 5.12 10.27
N PRO A 153 30.16 5.95 11.19
CA PRO A 153 28.71 6.16 11.25
C PRO A 153 28.09 6.73 9.96
N LEU A 154 28.84 7.45 9.14
CA LEU A 154 28.33 7.98 7.87
C LEU A 154 28.06 6.87 6.84
N PHE A 155 28.78 5.74 6.90
CA PHE A 155 28.50 4.59 6.05
C PHE A 155 27.22 3.85 6.46
N ALA A 156 26.97 3.77 7.77
CA ALA A 156 25.70 3.24 8.30
C ALA A 156 24.51 4.07 7.79
N ILE A 157 24.63 5.40 7.89
CA ILE A 157 23.62 6.34 7.41
C ILE A 157 23.46 6.19 5.90
N SER A 158 24.55 6.24 5.14
CA SER A 158 24.52 6.20 3.68
C SER A 158 23.88 4.92 3.15
N GLY A 159 24.19 3.76 3.73
CA GLY A 159 23.61 2.48 3.32
C GLY A 159 22.11 2.34 3.65
N SER A 160 21.63 3.06 4.67
CA SER A 160 20.27 2.86 5.20
C SER A 160 19.29 4.00 4.95
N VAL A 161 19.78 5.19 4.62
CA VAL A 161 18.98 6.43 4.55
C VAL A 161 17.83 6.32 3.55
N VAL A 162 18.04 5.67 2.40
CA VAL A 162 17.01 5.52 1.38
C VAL A 162 15.84 4.67 1.87
N ILE A 163 16.13 3.59 2.61
CA ILE A 163 15.12 2.72 3.22
C ILE A 163 14.38 3.48 4.30
N LEU A 164 15.11 4.22 5.15
CA LEU A 164 14.49 4.98 6.23
C LEU A 164 13.53 6.04 5.67
N ILE A 165 13.94 6.81 4.66
CA ILE A 165 13.13 7.88 4.08
C ILE A 165 11.90 7.30 3.37
N ILE A 166 12.10 6.43 2.39
CA ILE A 166 11.01 5.90 1.56
C ILE A 166 10.12 4.95 2.37
N GLY A 167 10.69 4.15 3.26
CA GLY A 167 9.93 3.28 4.16
C GLY A 167 9.10 4.09 5.17
N SER A 168 9.63 5.18 5.73
CA SER A 168 8.82 6.08 6.58
C SER A 168 7.70 6.75 5.78
N ALA A 169 7.98 7.16 4.53
CA ALA A 169 6.96 7.69 3.62
C ALA A 169 5.87 6.64 3.32
N ALA A 170 6.24 5.38 3.11
CA ALA A 170 5.31 4.27 2.93
C ALA A 170 4.40 4.10 4.17
N VAL A 171 4.97 4.14 5.38
CA VAL A 171 4.19 4.09 6.63
C VAL A 171 3.22 5.25 6.72
N GLY A 172 3.68 6.47 6.45
CA GLY A 172 2.85 7.68 6.47
C GLY A 172 1.71 7.60 5.45
N TYR A 173 2.01 7.17 4.23
CA TYR A 173 1.02 6.98 3.17
C TYR A 173 -0.01 5.91 3.54
N ALA A 174 0.41 4.75 4.04
CA ALA A 174 -0.50 3.70 4.48
C ALA A 174 -1.42 4.17 5.63
N ARG A 175 -0.90 4.96 6.59
CA ARG A 175 -1.74 5.56 7.65
C ARG A 175 -2.78 6.53 7.10
N SER A 176 -2.36 7.40 6.17
CA SER A 176 -3.24 8.40 5.55
C SER A 176 -4.33 7.76 4.70
N MET A 177 -3.98 6.73 3.93
CA MET A 177 -4.93 5.97 3.12
C MET A 177 -5.99 5.28 3.99
N ASN A 178 -5.58 4.60 5.05
CA ASN A 178 -6.51 3.97 6.01
C ASN A 178 -7.44 4.99 6.66
N GLY A 179 -6.91 6.15 7.08
CA GLY A 179 -7.72 7.24 7.63
C GLY A 179 -8.75 7.78 6.63
N SER A 180 -8.35 7.90 5.37
CA SER A 180 -9.22 8.39 4.29
C SER A 180 -10.36 7.41 4.00
N VAL A 181 -10.09 6.12 3.94
CA VAL A 181 -11.11 5.06 3.75
C VAL A 181 -12.13 5.06 4.89
N LEU A 182 -11.65 5.05 6.15
CA LEU A 182 -12.54 5.10 7.33
C LEU A 182 -13.40 6.36 7.36
N SER A 183 -12.84 7.51 6.94
CA SER A 183 -13.59 8.75 6.85
C SER A 183 -14.66 8.70 5.75
N TRP A 184 -14.37 8.05 4.63
CA TRP A 184 -15.29 7.87 3.51
C TRP A 184 -16.42 6.92 3.89
N GLU A 185 -16.13 5.78 4.51
CA GLU A 185 -17.15 4.85 5.03
C GLU A 185 -18.09 5.53 6.01
N LYS A 186 -17.55 6.29 6.98
CA LYS A 186 -18.36 7.07 7.94
C LYS A 186 -19.24 8.12 7.25
N ARG A 187 -18.81 8.69 6.12
CA ARG A 187 -19.63 9.63 5.33
C ARG A 187 -20.69 8.88 4.51
N ALA A 188 -20.35 7.74 3.92
CA ALA A 188 -21.26 6.91 3.15
C ALA A 188 -22.40 6.38 4.03
N TRP A 189 -22.08 5.87 5.23
CA TRP A 189 -23.08 5.42 6.21
C TRP A 189 -24.03 6.54 6.64
N ARG A 190 -23.49 7.73 6.94
CA ARG A 190 -24.32 8.89 7.29
C ARG A 190 -25.26 9.32 6.15
N ARG A 191 -24.79 9.26 4.90
CA ARG A 191 -25.63 9.53 3.72
C ARG A 191 -26.71 8.48 3.51
N ALA A 192 -26.37 7.20 3.60
CA ALA A 192 -27.34 6.11 3.50
C ALA A 192 -28.43 6.23 4.56
N GLU A 193 -28.05 6.58 5.80
CA GLU A 193 -29.00 6.81 6.88
C GLU A 193 -29.91 8.02 6.61
N SER A 194 -29.35 9.14 6.12
CA SER A 194 -30.16 10.31 5.76
C SER A 194 -31.17 10.02 4.65
N LEU A 195 -30.77 9.30 3.60
CA LEU A 195 -31.64 8.88 2.51
C LEU A 195 -32.73 7.92 3.00
N ALA A 196 -32.40 6.99 3.90
CA ALA A 196 -33.39 6.11 4.51
C ALA A 196 -34.41 6.87 5.35
N ARG A 197 -33.99 7.92 6.08
CA ARG A 197 -34.91 8.80 6.84
C ARG A 197 -35.80 9.62 5.91
N GLU A 198 -35.25 10.21 4.85
CA GLU A 198 -36.01 10.96 3.84
C GLU A 198 -37.03 10.07 3.13
N ALA A 199 -36.64 8.86 2.72
CA ALA A 199 -37.53 7.89 2.11
C ALA A 199 -38.70 7.53 3.03
N ARG A 200 -38.44 7.25 4.32
CA ARG A 200 -39.51 7.02 5.31
C ARG A 200 -40.42 8.23 5.47
N GLY A 201 -39.87 9.44 5.51
CA GLY A 201 -40.63 10.69 5.59
C GLY A 201 -41.47 10.99 4.33
N GLY A 202 -40.98 10.59 3.15
CA GLY A 202 -41.71 10.65 1.88
C GLY A 202 -42.87 9.66 1.83
N VAL A 203 -42.64 8.41 2.24
CA VAL A 203 -43.69 7.39 2.35
C VAL A 203 -44.78 7.84 3.33
N ALA A 204 -44.42 8.34 4.51
CA ALA A 204 -45.39 8.84 5.49
C ALA A 204 -46.25 10.00 4.95
N ARG A 205 -45.65 10.93 4.18
CA ARG A 205 -46.39 12.02 3.51
C ARG A 205 -47.33 11.50 2.42
N SER A 206 -46.87 10.55 1.60
CA SER A 206 -47.69 9.95 0.55
C SER A 206 -48.91 9.21 1.13
N VAL A 207 -48.74 8.48 2.23
CA VAL A 207 -49.84 7.79 2.92
C VAL A 207 -50.84 8.79 3.49
N ARG A 208 -50.38 9.86 4.16
CA ARG A 208 -51.29 10.93 4.65
C ARG A 208 -52.07 11.57 3.52
N GLN A 209 -51.42 11.90 2.39
CA GLN A 209 -52.07 12.54 1.26
C GLN A 209 -53.10 11.62 0.59
N GLN A 210 -52.83 10.31 0.56
CA GLN A 210 -53.76 9.29 0.08
C GLN A 210 -54.97 9.11 1.01
N GLN A 211 -54.76 9.17 2.33
CA GLN A 211 -55.85 9.19 3.31
C GLN A 211 -56.71 10.45 3.19
N ILE A 212 -56.10 11.62 3.03
CA ILE A 212 -56.83 12.90 2.84
C ILE A 212 -57.61 12.87 1.51
N SER A 213 -57.02 12.35 0.43
CA SER A 213 -57.72 12.20 -0.86
C SER A 213 -58.84 11.16 -0.84
N ARG A 214 -58.77 10.14 0.02
CA ARG A 214 -59.90 9.21 0.25
C ARG A 214 -61.00 9.88 1.06
N ALA A 215 -60.66 10.52 2.19
CA ALA A 215 -61.60 11.24 3.03
C ALA A 215 -62.33 12.37 2.26
N GLY A 216 -61.63 13.11 1.41
CA GLY A 216 -62.25 14.13 0.54
C GLY A 216 -63.21 13.54 -0.49
N ARG A 217 -62.91 12.33 -1.03
CA ARG A 217 -63.81 11.61 -1.93
C ARG A 217 -65.07 11.11 -1.24
N ASP A 218 -64.94 10.66 0.01
CA ASP A 218 -66.06 10.14 0.80
C ASP A 218 -66.95 11.26 1.37
N ALA A 219 -66.41 12.48 1.52
CA ALA A 219 -67.15 13.66 2.01
C ALA A 219 -67.92 14.43 0.92
N MET A 220 -67.45 14.40 -0.34
CA MET A 220 -68.11 15.09 -1.47
C MET A 220 -69.58 14.70 -1.70
N PRO A 221 -70.00 13.42 -1.57
CA PRO A 221 -71.40 13.04 -1.72
C PRO A 221 -72.29 13.64 -0.64
N VAL A 222 -71.81 13.71 0.60
CA VAL A 222 -72.58 14.19 1.76
C VAL A 222 -72.81 15.71 1.68
N CYS A 223 -71.80 16.48 1.26
CA CYS A 223 -71.96 17.92 1.02
C CYS A 223 -72.93 18.23 -0.13
N SER A 224 -72.93 17.41 -1.20
CA SER A 224 -73.87 17.57 -2.31
C SER A 224 -75.34 17.32 -1.90
N ILE A 225 -75.56 16.39 -0.96
CA ILE A 225 -76.88 16.10 -0.40
C ILE A 225 -77.35 17.24 0.52
N VAL A 226 -76.50 17.75 1.40
CA VAL A 226 -76.85 18.86 2.32
C VAL A 226 -77.14 20.15 1.56
N TRP A 227 -76.39 20.44 0.50
CA TRP A 227 -76.65 21.62 -0.34
C TRP A 227 -78.00 21.54 -1.07
N SER A 228 -78.42 20.33 -1.48
CA SER A 228 -79.74 20.13 -2.10
C SER A 228 -80.92 20.29 -1.13
N ILE A 229 -80.68 20.23 0.18
CA ILE A 229 -81.71 20.36 1.23
C ILE A 229 -81.82 21.81 1.73
N GLY A 230 -80.75 22.60 1.69
CA GLY A 230 -80.75 24.01 2.09
C GLY A 230 -81.17 25.01 0.99
N ALA A 231 -81.41 24.53 -0.24
CA ALA A 231 -81.83 25.35 -1.39
C ALA A 231 -83.35 25.29 -1.66
N ARG A 232 -84.16 24.83 -0.70
CA ARG A 232 -85.63 24.90 -0.69
C ARG A 232 -86.09 25.73 0.50
#